data_AF-A0A949EYG9-F1
#
_entry.id   AF-A0A949EYG9-F1
#
_cell.length_a   1.000
_cell.length_b   1.000
_cell.length_c   1.000
_cell.angle_alpha   90.00
_cell.angle_beta   90.00
_cell.angle_gamma   90.00
#
_symmetry.space_group_name_H-M   'P 1'
#
loop_
_entity.id
_entity.type
_entity.pdbx_description
1 polymer ?
#
loop_
_entity_poly.entity_id
_entity_poly.type
_entity_poly.pdbx_seq_one_letter_code
_entity_poly.pdbx_strand_id
1 'polypeptide(L)'
;LKYLIMNGRIGRARGLIASVLEIRPILTLHMGEVSQFKTTRRFSQAKNDLINSMKSVVKDTSKLMVIVSDSDAKAEGDEMAQRIKETFNPKQIMQATIGAVVGNNLGPGGIAVSFYEE
;
A
#
# COMPACT_ATOMS: atom_id res chain seq x y z
N LEU A 1 -3.18 11.69 -1.33
CA LEU A 1 -2.38 12.72 -0.63
C LEU A 1 -3.24 13.81 0.03
N LYS A 2 -4.25 14.37 -0.64
CA LYS A 2 -5.16 15.42 -0.10
C LYS A 2 -5.54 15.19 1.38
N TYR A 3 -6.04 13.99 1.70
CA TYR A 3 -6.50 13.65 3.05
C TYR A 3 -5.38 13.60 4.11
N LEU A 4 -4.19 13.09 3.76
CA LEU A 4 -3.02 13.09 4.66
C LEU A 4 -2.54 14.51 4.96
N ILE A 5 -2.63 15.40 3.97
CA ILE A 5 -2.28 16.82 4.12
C ILE A 5 -3.29 17.51 5.02
N MET A 6 -4.59 17.40 4.71
CA MET A 6 -5.67 18.03 5.47
C MET A 6 -5.67 17.62 6.94
N ASN A 7 -5.44 16.33 7.22
CA ASN A 7 -5.44 15.81 8.57
C ASN A 7 -4.06 15.89 9.24
N GLY A 8 -3.00 16.39 8.59
CA GLY A 8 -1.67 16.55 9.19
C GLY A 8 -0.86 15.25 9.38
N ARG A 9 -1.28 14.14 8.78
CA ARG A 9 -0.64 12.81 8.88
C ARG A 9 0.32 12.52 7.71
N ILE A 10 0.67 13.55 6.94
CA ILE A 10 1.60 13.47 5.80
C ILE A 10 3.05 13.15 6.22
N GLY A 11 3.41 13.34 7.49
CA GLY A 11 4.69 12.91 8.06
C GLY A 11 5.91 13.42 7.28
N ARG A 12 6.81 12.51 6.92
CA ARG A 12 8.01 12.77 6.10
C ARG A 12 7.72 12.84 4.60
N ALA A 13 6.50 12.51 4.16
CA ALA A 13 6.08 12.64 2.77
C ALA A 13 5.67 14.09 2.38
N ARG A 14 6.01 15.11 3.19
CA ARG A 14 5.71 16.54 2.94
C ARG A 14 6.24 17.06 1.60
N GLY A 15 7.34 16.50 1.09
CA GLY A 15 7.89 16.87 -0.22
C GLY A 15 6.92 16.62 -1.38
N LEU A 16 5.91 15.77 -1.21
CA LEU A 16 4.88 15.49 -2.21
C LEU A 16 3.75 16.54 -2.28
N ILE A 17 3.75 17.54 -1.40
CA ILE A 17 2.70 18.58 -1.38
C ILE A 17 2.69 19.37 -2.70
N ALA A 18 3.85 19.59 -3.32
CA ALA A 18 3.96 20.30 -4.60
C ALA A 18 3.46 19.49 -5.82
N SER A 19 3.32 18.17 -5.70
CA SER A 19 3.02 17.27 -6.83
C SER A 19 1.62 16.64 -6.78
N VAL A 20 0.74 17.11 -5.89
CA VAL A 20 -0.56 16.51 -5.55
C VAL A 20 -1.46 16.22 -6.77
N LEU A 21 -1.30 16.91 -7.90
CA LEU A 21 -2.21 16.82 -9.04
C LEU A 21 -1.90 15.71 -10.06
N GLU A 22 -0.69 15.14 -10.12
CA GLU A 22 -0.29 14.29 -11.27
C GLU A 22 0.36 12.95 -10.93
N ILE A 23 0.42 12.59 -9.66
CA ILE A 23 1.14 11.38 -9.23
C ILE A 23 0.29 10.40 -8.41
N ARG A 24 0.67 9.14 -8.50
CA ARG A 24 0.23 8.02 -7.67
C ARG A 24 1.41 7.63 -6.77
N PRO A 25 1.51 8.19 -5.56
CA PRO A 25 2.61 7.87 -4.65
C PRO A 25 2.40 6.51 -3.98
N ILE A 26 3.51 5.83 -3.74
CA ILE A 26 3.60 4.68 -2.84
C ILE A 26 4.18 5.18 -1.54
N LEU A 27 3.46 4.94 -0.45
CA LEU A 27 3.83 5.36 0.89
C LEU A 27 4.25 4.15 1.72
N THR A 28 5.03 4.39 2.75
CA THR A 28 5.41 3.40 3.76
C THR A 28 5.40 4.05 5.14
N LEU A 29 5.52 3.22 6.18
CA LEU A 29 5.78 3.70 7.53
C LEU A 29 7.27 3.53 7.82
N HIS A 30 7.92 4.62 8.23
CA HIS A 30 9.29 4.60 8.73
C HIS A 30 9.27 5.12 10.17
N MET A 31 9.68 4.28 11.13
CA MET A 31 9.66 4.63 12.56
C MET A 31 8.30 5.19 13.00
N GLY A 32 7.20 4.57 12.56
CA GLY A 32 5.84 4.97 12.90
C GLY A 32 5.27 6.19 12.16
N GLU A 33 6.06 6.85 11.30
CA GLU A 33 5.60 8.00 10.53
C GLU A 33 5.44 7.68 9.03
N VAL A 34 4.44 8.30 8.40
CA VAL A 34 4.23 8.21 6.95
C VAL A 34 5.43 8.81 6.23
N SER A 35 6.05 7.99 5.37
CA SER A 35 7.17 8.34 4.51
C SER A 35 6.85 7.99 3.06
N GLN A 36 7.50 8.68 2.13
CA GLN A 36 7.45 8.33 0.72
C GLN A 36 8.35 7.12 0.46
N PHE A 37 7.81 6.12 -0.23
CA PHE A 37 8.59 5.00 -0.75
C PHE A 37 9.00 5.26 -2.20
N LYS A 38 8.02 5.55 -3.07
CA LYS A 38 8.24 5.79 -4.49
C LYS A 38 7.14 6.66 -5.08
N THR A 39 7.41 7.32 -6.19
CA THR A 39 6.41 8.07 -6.97
C THR A 39 6.19 7.41 -8.32
N THR A 40 4.93 7.21 -8.68
CA THR A 40 4.54 6.72 -10.01
C THR A 40 3.45 7.64 -10.60
N ARG A 41 3.08 7.46 -11.86
CA ARG A 41 1.92 8.17 -12.46
C ARG A 41 0.71 7.26 -12.70
N ARG A 42 0.92 5.94 -12.76
CA ARG A 42 -0.11 4.95 -13.10
C ARG A 42 -0.27 3.98 -11.95
N PHE A 43 -1.51 3.68 -11.59
CA PHE A 43 -1.77 2.78 -10.47
C PHE A 43 -1.26 1.36 -10.73
N SER A 44 -1.35 0.88 -11.98
CA SER A 44 -0.75 -0.40 -12.39
C SER A 44 0.76 -0.47 -12.13
N GLN A 45 1.50 0.63 -12.36
CA GLN A 45 2.91 0.69 -12.06
C GLN A 45 3.16 0.62 -10.55
N ALA A 46 2.36 1.33 -9.75
CA ALA A 46 2.45 1.26 -8.29
C ALA A 46 2.19 -0.16 -7.76
N LYS A 47 1.22 -0.88 -8.34
CA LYS A 47 0.95 -2.29 -8.00
C LYS A 47 2.15 -3.19 -8.32
N ASN A 48 2.77 -3.01 -9.49
CA ASN A 48 3.98 -3.75 -9.86
C ASN A 48 5.16 -3.43 -8.93
N ASP A 49 5.33 -2.17 -8.57
CA ASP A 49 6.38 -1.73 -7.65
C ASP A 49 6.21 -2.31 -6.23
N LEU A 50 4.97 -2.44 -5.74
CA LEU A 50 4.67 -3.13 -4.48
C LEU A 50 5.09 -4.61 -4.53
N ILE A 51 4.74 -5.34 -5.59
CA ILE A 51 5.14 -6.74 -5.77
C ILE A 51 6.67 -6.86 -5.84
N ASN A 52 7.34 -5.98 -6.58
CA ASN A 52 8.80 -5.98 -6.67
C ASN A 52 9.46 -5.69 -5.32
N SER A 53 8.88 -4.78 -4.52
CA SER A 53 9.34 -4.52 -3.15
C SER A 53 9.21 -5.76 -2.29
N MET A 54 8.06 -6.47 -2.35
CA MET A 54 7.89 -7.73 -1.62
C MET A 54 8.94 -8.77 -2.02
N LYS A 55 9.20 -8.94 -3.34
CA LYS A 55 10.22 -9.88 -3.85
C LYS A 55 11.62 -9.61 -3.30
N SER A 56 11.95 -8.36 -2.99
CA SER A 56 13.26 -8.00 -2.42
C SER A 56 13.41 -8.33 -0.94
N VAL A 57 12.31 -8.58 -0.23
CA VAL A 57 12.29 -8.74 1.24
C VAL A 57 11.90 -10.15 1.66
N VAL A 58 10.94 -10.77 0.97
CA VAL A 58 10.45 -12.13 1.24
C VAL A 58 11.54 -13.16 0.92
N LYS A 59 11.78 -14.08 1.84
CA LYS A 59 12.78 -15.15 1.76
C LYS A 59 12.16 -16.54 1.67
N ASP A 60 11.06 -16.78 2.39
CA ASP A 60 10.37 -18.05 2.49
C ASP A 60 8.85 -17.84 2.37
N THR A 61 8.32 -18.15 1.18
CA THR A 61 6.88 -17.96 0.91
C THR A 61 5.99 -18.92 1.69
N SER A 62 6.51 -20.06 2.16
CA SER A 62 5.74 -21.03 2.96
C SER A 62 5.41 -20.51 4.36
N LYS A 63 6.10 -19.46 4.80
CA LYS A 63 5.91 -18.74 6.06
C LYS A 63 5.25 -17.39 5.89
N LEU A 64 5.07 -16.95 4.64
CA LEU A 64 4.60 -15.62 4.32
C LEU A 64 3.12 -15.46 4.66
N MET A 65 2.82 -14.48 5.49
CA MET A 65 1.48 -14.04 5.86
C MET A 65 1.25 -12.66 5.25
N VAL A 66 0.16 -12.49 4.50
CA VAL A 66 -0.13 -11.23 3.79
C VAL A 66 -1.52 -10.71 4.14
N ILE A 67 -1.61 -9.39 4.37
CA ILE A 67 -2.87 -8.66 4.47
C ILE A 67 -2.92 -7.65 3.33
N VAL A 68 -3.95 -7.74 2.50
CA VAL A 68 -4.30 -6.74 1.49
C VAL A 68 -5.49 -5.95 1.99
N SER A 69 -5.35 -4.65 2.13
CA SER A 69 -6.43 -3.77 2.58
C SER A 69 -6.79 -2.73 1.54
N ASP A 70 -8.07 -2.41 1.39
CA ASP A 70 -8.55 -1.37 0.48
C ASP A 70 -9.37 -0.30 1.20
N SER A 71 -9.36 0.92 0.66
CA SER A 71 -10.25 2.01 1.09
C SER A 71 -11.15 2.37 -0.08
N ASP A 72 -12.40 1.90 -0.09
CA ASP A 72 -13.36 2.06 -1.19
C ASP A 72 -12.77 1.68 -2.56
N ALA A 73 -11.94 0.62 -2.60
CA ALA A 73 -11.20 0.21 -3.78
C ALA A 73 -11.16 -1.32 -3.91
N LYS A 74 -12.27 -1.98 -3.56
CA LYS A 74 -12.36 -3.44 -3.46
C LYS A 74 -11.83 -4.18 -4.70
N ALA A 75 -12.19 -3.73 -5.91
CA ALA A 75 -11.72 -4.36 -7.14
C ALA A 75 -10.18 -4.34 -7.27
N GLU A 76 -9.55 -3.23 -6.86
CA GLU A 76 -8.09 -3.07 -6.88
C GLU A 76 -7.42 -3.92 -5.79
N GLY A 77 -8.07 -4.05 -4.62
CA GLY A 77 -7.64 -4.93 -3.54
C GLY A 77 -7.73 -6.41 -3.91
N ASP A 78 -8.83 -6.82 -4.54
CA ASP A 78 -9.04 -8.18 -5.06
C ASP A 78 -8.01 -8.54 -6.13
N GLU A 79 -7.77 -7.62 -7.08
CA GLU A 79 -6.74 -7.81 -8.10
C GLU A 79 -5.33 -7.93 -7.50
N MET A 80 -5.00 -7.11 -6.50
CA MET A 80 -3.71 -7.19 -5.80
C MET A 80 -3.56 -8.52 -5.04
N ALA A 81 -4.59 -8.96 -4.33
CA ALA A 81 -4.58 -10.23 -3.62
C ALA A 81 -4.33 -11.41 -4.59
N GLN A 82 -4.98 -11.39 -5.75
CA GLN A 82 -4.76 -12.41 -6.78
C GLN A 82 -3.32 -12.38 -7.32
N ARG A 83 -2.78 -11.19 -7.63
CA ARG A 83 -1.38 -11.03 -8.07
C ARG A 83 -0.39 -11.58 -7.04
N ILE A 84 -0.63 -11.31 -5.75
CA ILE A 84 0.22 -11.81 -4.65
C ILE A 84 0.12 -13.34 -4.55
N LYS A 85 -1.09 -13.89 -4.66
CA LYS A 85 -1.32 -15.34 -4.66
C LYS A 85 -0.55 -16.03 -5.78
N GLU A 86 -0.65 -15.51 -7.00
CA GLU A 86 0.06 -16.07 -8.17
C GLU A 86 1.57 -15.91 -8.08
N THR A 87 2.05 -14.81 -7.49
CA THR A 87 3.50 -14.52 -7.42
C THR A 87 4.20 -15.28 -6.32
N PHE A 88 3.58 -15.40 -5.14
CA PHE A 88 4.25 -15.90 -3.93
C PHE A 88 3.65 -17.21 -3.41
N ASN A 89 2.38 -17.51 -3.72
CA ASN A 89 1.64 -18.61 -3.10
C ASN A 89 1.85 -18.68 -1.57
N PRO A 90 1.54 -17.60 -0.83
CA PRO A 90 1.85 -17.47 0.59
C PRO A 90 1.04 -18.46 1.44
N LYS A 91 1.51 -18.70 2.68
CA LYS A 91 0.79 -19.49 3.70
C LYS A 91 -0.64 -18.98 3.91
N GLN A 92 -0.84 -17.66 3.95
CA GLN A 92 -2.14 -17.05 4.08
C GLN A 92 -2.22 -15.68 3.39
N ILE A 93 -3.38 -15.38 2.81
CA ILE A 93 -3.78 -14.05 2.39
C ILE A 93 -5.09 -13.68 3.09
N MET A 94 -5.10 -12.54 3.78
CA MET A 94 -6.29 -11.92 4.34
C MET A 94 -6.62 -10.67 3.54
N GLN A 95 -7.90 -10.46 3.26
CA GLN A 95 -8.40 -9.22 2.68
C GLN A 95 -9.19 -8.45 3.73
N ALA A 96 -9.02 -7.13 3.79
CA ALA A 96 -9.67 -6.28 4.77
C ALA A 96 -10.05 -4.92 4.19
N THR A 97 -11.04 -4.27 4.79
CA THR A 97 -11.32 -2.86 4.50
C THR A 97 -10.58 -1.98 5.50
N ILE A 98 -9.98 -0.89 5.01
CA ILE A 98 -9.34 0.12 5.84
C ILE A 98 -10.42 0.81 6.70
N GLY A 99 -10.31 0.66 8.02
CA GLY A 99 -11.28 1.24 8.95
C GLY A 99 -11.29 2.77 8.97
N ALA A 100 -12.40 3.36 9.43
CA ALA A 100 -12.72 4.78 9.32
C ALA A 100 -11.61 5.74 9.81
N VAL A 101 -10.93 5.41 10.91
CA VAL A 101 -9.87 6.25 11.49
C VAL A 101 -8.67 6.38 10.53
N VAL A 102 -8.24 5.26 9.96
CA VAL A 102 -7.13 5.22 9.00
C VAL A 102 -7.59 5.75 7.63
N GLY A 103 -8.79 5.34 7.20
CA GLY A 103 -9.41 5.76 5.95
C GLY A 103 -9.60 7.27 5.85
N ASN A 104 -9.99 7.94 6.92
CA ASN A 104 -10.12 9.41 6.96
C ASN A 104 -8.81 10.13 6.58
N ASN A 105 -7.65 9.53 6.92
CA ASN A 105 -6.34 10.08 6.62
C ASN A 105 -5.85 9.69 5.23
N LEU A 106 -6.11 8.46 4.77
CA LEU A 106 -5.64 7.97 3.46
C LEU A 106 -6.51 8.49 2.30
N GLY A 107 -7.82 8.56 2.52
CA GLY A 107 -8.83 8.79 1.50
C GLY A 107 -9.20 7.53 0.69
N PRO A 108 -10.27 7.60 -0.11
CA PRO A 108 -10.74 6.49 -0.93
C PRO A 108 -9.82 6.23 -2.13
N GLY A 109 -9.98 5.06 -2.75
CA GLY A 109 -9.29 4.64 -3.97
C GLY A 109 -7.88 4.07 -3.75
N GLY A 110 -7.49 3.82 -2.49
CA GLY A 110 -6.18 3.31 -2.12
C GLY A 110 -6.19 1.84 -1.74
N ILE A 111 -5.06 1.17 -1.91
CA ILE A 111 -4.78 -0.16 -1.35
C ILE A 111 -3.53 -0.11 -0.49
N ALA A 112 -3.43 -1.03 0.46
CA ALA A 112 -2.27 -1.26 1.31
C ALA A 112 -1.93 -2.76 1.31
N VAL A 113 -0.64 -3.06 1.33
CA VAL A 113 -0.13 -4.43 1.50
C VAL A 113 0.76 -4.44 2.72
N SER A 114 0.45 -5.32 3.67
CA SER A 114 1.26 -5.59 4.86
C SER A 114 1.59 -7.07 4.90
N PHE A 115 2.82 -7.42 5.26
CA PHE A 115 3.25 -8.81 5.25
C PHE A 115 4.37 -9.06 6.27
N TYR A 116 4.50 -10.31 6.69
CA TYR A 116 5.59 -10.82 7.54
C TYR A 116 5.78 -12.32 7.32
N GLU A 117 6.91 -12.86 7.77
CA GLU A 117 7.21 -14.29 7.73
C GLU A 117 7.19 -14.83 9.17
N GLU A 118 6.49 -15.94 9.40
CA GLU A 118 6.38 -16.63 10.70
C GLU A 118 7.30 -17.86 10.81
#